data_AF-A0A698FYZ9-F1
#
_entry.id   AF-A0A698FYZ9-F1
#
_cell.length_a   1.000
_cell.length_b   1.000
_cell.length_c   1.000
_cell.angle_alpha   90.00
_cell.angle_beta   90.00
_cell.angle_gamma   90.00
#
_symmetry.space_group_name_H-M   'P 1'
#
loop_
_entity.id
_entity.type
_entity.pdbx_description
1 polymer ?
#
loop_
_entity_poly.entity_id
_entity_poly.type
_entity_poly.pdbx_seq_one_letter_code
_entity_poly.pdbx_strand_id
1 'polypeptide(L)'
;GYSNGMINAYGYDIPNDRSEESAQLKIDSMILTAKLAALTPPQGYPNAPYYFTPENLEWYYKRHKLDKLLDPRIPAIYRYNFPEELRAKILAYAKEHNIKE
;
A
#
# COMPACT_ATOMS: atom_id res chain seq x y z
N GLY A 1 -4.98 8.80 -5.78
CA GLY A 1 -4.27 9.45 -4.68
C GLY A 1 -5.19 9.49 -3.49
N TYR A 2 -4.73 9.06 -2.32
CA TYR A 2 -5.50 9.05 -1.08
C TYR A 2 -5.91 10.49 -0.72
N SER A 3 -7.20 10.80 -0.84
CA SER A 3 -7.77 12.14 -0.58
C SER A 3 -8.41 12.26 0.80
N ASN A 4 -8.14 11.32 1.71
CA ASN A 4 -8.65 11.31 3.08
C ASN A 4 -7.52 11.36 4.12
N GLY A 5 -6.40 12.02 3.80
CA GLY A 5 -5.38 12.37 4.79
C GLY A 5 -5.84 13.54 5.63
N MET A 6 -6.30 13.26 6.85
CA MET A 6 -6.48 14.18 7.99
C MET A 6 -6.88 15.62 7.62
N ILE A 7 -8.20 15.89 7.61
CA ILE A 7 -8.80 17.24 7.53
C ILE A 7 -8.40 18.12 8.74
N ASN A 8 -7.78 17.53 9.77
CA ASN A 8 -7.31 18.24 10.96
C ASN A 8 -5.89 18.80 10.73
N ALA A 9 -5.76 19.72 9.78
CA ALA A 9 -4.58 20.59 9.76
C ALA A 9 -4.61 21.43 11.04
N TYR A 10 -3.73 21.15 12.01
CA TYR A 10 -3.55 21.94 13.22
C TYR A 10 -2.82 23.28 12.94
N GLY A 11 -3.09 23.89 11.79
CA GLY A 11 -2.75 25.28 11.53
C GLY A 11 -3.85 26.17 12.10
N TYR A 12 -4.00 26.15 13.42
CA TYR A 12 -4.82 27.15 14.10
C TYR A 12 -3.88 28.18 14.70
N ASP A 13 -3.85 29.36 14.10
CA ASP A 13 -3.47 30.57 14.82
C ASP A 13 -4.43 30.66 16.01
N ILE A 14 -3.93 30.45 17.23
CA ILE A 14 -4.73 30.60 18.43
C ILE A 14 -5.03 32.10 18.51
N PRO A 15 -6.29 32.54 18.37
CA PRO A 15 -6.58 33.97 18.45
C PRO A 15 -6.20 34.46 19.86
N ASN A 16 -5.47 35.59 19.90
CA ASN A 16 -4.86 36.16 21.10
C ASN A 16 -5.89 36.78 22.07
N ASP A 17 -7.19 36.60 21.81
CA ASP A 17 -8.32 37.10 22.60
C ASP A 17 -8.76 36.13 23.70
N ARG A 18 -8.12 34.97 23.79
CA ARG A 18 -8.44 33.89 24.74
C ARG A 18 -7.59 33.94 26.00
N SER A 19 -8.14 33.50 27.14
CA SER A 19 -7.36 33.36 28.38
C SER A 19 -6.27 32.30 28.23
N GLU A 20 -5.13 32.49 28.89
CA GLU A 20 -4.00 31.55 28.84
C GLU A 20 -4.42 30.11 29.16
N GLU A 21 -5.33 29.93 30.12
CA GLU A 21 -5.88 28.62 30.51
C GLU A 21 -6.61 27.93 29.35
N SER A 22 -7.41 28.69 28.59
CA SER A 22 -8.13 28.15 27.44
C SER A 22 -7.22 27.83 26.25
N ALA A 23 -6.12 28.58 26.10
CA ALA A 23 -5.07 28.29 25.12
C ALA A 23 -4.32 27.00 25.51
N GLN A 24 -3.97 26.84 26.78
CA GLN A 24 -3.30 25.65 27.30
C GLN A 24 -4.16 24.38 27.13
N LEU A 25 -5.45 24.45 27.49
CA LEU A 25 -6.40 23.34 27.29
C LEU A 25 -6.51 22.93 25.82
N LYS A 26 -6.44 23.88 24.90
CA LYS A 26 -6.48 23.60 23.46
C LYS A 26 -5.22 22.85 23.00
N ILE A 27 -4.05 23.26 23.48
CA ILE A 27 -2.76 22.59 23.20
C ILE A 27 -2.77 21.16 23.75
N ASP A 28 -3.20 20.97 25.00
CA ASP A 28 -3.23 19.66 25.64
C ASP A 28 -4.18 18.69 24.92
N SER A 29 -5.35 19.18 24.49
CA SER A 29 -6.30 18.42 23.67
C SER A 29 -5.72 18.01 22.32
N MET A 30 -4.94 18.88 21.68
CA MET A 30 -4.25 18.58 20.42
C MET A 30 -3.18 17.50 20.61
N ILE A 31 -2.33 17.64 21.63
CA ILE A 31 -1.29 16.65 21.96
C ILE A 31 -1.92 15.28 22.26
N LEU A 32 -3.01 15.25 23.03
CA LEU A 32 -3.73 14.02 23.35
C LEU A 32 -4.26 13.33 22.09
N THR A 33 -4.89 14.09 21.20
CA THR A 33 -5.44 13.55 19.94
C THR A 33 -4.34 13.02 19.02
N ALA A 34 -3.21 13.72 18.94
CA ALA A 34 -2.04 13.27 18.18
C ALA A 34 -1.47 11.96 18.74
N LYS A 35 -1.32 11.86 20.06
CA LYS A 35 -0.86 10.62 20.73
C LYS A 35 -1.82 9.46 20.50
N LEU A 36 -3.13 9.70 20.57
CA LEU A 36 -4.15 8.68 20.31
C LEU A 36 -4.07 8.16 18.87
N ALA A 37 -4.00 9.04 17.88
CA ALA A 37 -3.88 8.66 16.46
C ALA A 37 -2.59 7.90 16.15
N ALA A 38 -1.48 8.22 16.84
CA ALA A 38 -0.22 7.49 16.70
C ALA A 38 -0.28 6.07 17.29
N LEU A 39 -1.05 5.87 18.37
CA LEU A 39 -1.20 4.58 19.03
C LEU A 39 -2.16 3.64 18.28
N THR A 40 -3.20 4.20 17.64
CA THR A 40 -4.16 3.46 16.82
C THR A 40 -4.11 3.95 15.37
N PRO A 41 -3.02 3.68 14.63
CA PRO A 41 -2.94 4.06 13.24
C PRO A 41 -4.10 3.40 12.47
N PRO A 42 -4.71 4.10 11.49
CA PRO A 42 -5.74 3.49 10.65
C PRO A 42 -5.20 2.19 10.03
N GLN A 43 -6.04 1.15 10.01
CA GLN A 43 -5.67 -0.13 9.43
C GLN A 43 -5.37 0.05 7.93
N GLY A 44 -4.10 -0.10 7.56
CA GLY A 44 -3.59 0.06 6.20
C GLY A 44 -2.51 1.14 6.11
N TYR A 45 -1.29 0.76 5.76
CA TYR A 45 -0.23 1.74 5.48
C TYR A 45 -0.67 2.65 4.32
N PRO A 46 -0.37 3.97 4.35
CA PRO A 46 -0.66 4.90 3.23
C PRO A 46 -0.09 4.46 1.88
N ASN A 47 0.86 3.54 1.91
CA ASN A 47 1.63 2.97 0.83
C ASN A 47 1.54 1.42 0.81
N ALA A 48 0.57 0.83 1.52
CA ALA A 48 0.31 -0.60 1.42
C ALA A 48 -0.09 -0.93 -0.04
N PRO A 49 0.61 -1.87 -0.71
CA PRO A 49 0.17 -2.33 -2.01
C PRO A 49 -1.26 -2.87 -1.91
N TYR A 50 -2.15 -2.42 -2.80
CA TYR A 50 -3.45 -3.05 -2.94
C TYR A 50 -3.25 -4.45 -3.53
N TYR A 51 -3.25 -5.46 -2.68
CA TYR A 51 -3.26 -6.85 -3.12
C TYR A 51 -4.67 -7.21 -3.56
N PHE A 52 -4.85 -7.50 -4.85
CA PHE A 52 -6.10 -8.06 -5.34
C PHE A 52 -6.19 -9.52 -4.91
N THR A 53 -7.35 -9.93 -4.38
CA THR A 53 -7.65 -11.35 -4.21
C THR A 53 -7.71 -12.05 -5.57
N PRO A 54 -7.45 -13.37 -5.65
CA PRO A 54 -7.50 -14.12 -6.90
C PRO A 54 -8.81 -13.93 -7.69
N GLU A 55 -9.94 -13.84 -6.99
CA GLU A 55 -11.28 -13.66 -7.60
C GLU A 55 -11.40 -12.28 -8.27
N ASN A 56 -10.87 -11.24 -7.62
CA ASN A 56 -10.85 -9.89 -8.17
C ASN A 56 -9.93 -9.82 -9.41
N LEU A 57 -8.77 -10.47 -9.37
CA LEU A 57 -7.84 -10.54 -10.52
C LEU A 57 -8.50 -11.20 -11.73
N GLU A 58 -9.22 -12.30 -11.53
CA GLU A 58 -9.94 -12.97 -12.61
C GLU A 58 -11.04 -12.07 -13.20
N TRP A 59 -11.76 -11.34 -12.35
CA TRP A 59 -12.78 -10.38 -12.77
C TRP A 59 -12.21 -9.24 -13.63
N TYR A 60 -11.04 -8.69 -13.26
CA TYR A 60 -10.35 -7.64 -14.04
C TYR A 60 -9.79 -8.17 -15.35
N TYR A 61 -9.24 -9.38 -15.37
CA TYR A 61 -8.73 -10.01 -16.59
C TYR A 61 -9.82 -10.28 -17.62
N LYS A 62 -10.95 -10.87 -17.19
CA LYS A 62 -12.12 -11.13 -18.07
C LYS A 62 -12.68 -9.84 -18.69
N ARG A 63 -12.43 -8.69 -18.06
CA ARG A 63 -12.84 -7.35 -18.53
C ARG A 63 -11.77 -6.63 -19.35
N HIS A 64 -10.65 -7.29 -19.65
CA HIS A 64 -9.51 -6.71 -20.36
C HIS A 64 -8.98 -5.42 -19.72
N LYS A 65 -9.14 -5.28 -18.40
CA LYS A 65 -8.62 -4.13 -17.62
C LYS A 65 -7.18 -4.34 -17.16
N LEU A 66 -6.74 -5.59 -17.17
CA LEU A 66 -5.37 -5.99 -16.85
C LEU A 66 -4.58 -6.07 -18.15
N ASP A 67 -3.43 -5.39 -18.19
CA ASP A 67 -2.50 -5.56 -19.31
C ASP A 67 -2.05 -7.02 -19.36
N LYS A 68 -2.24 -7.67 -20.52
CA LYS A 68 -1.89 -9.07 -20.76
C LYS A 68 -0.40 -9.34 -20.46
N LEU A 69 0.45 -8.33 -20.59
CA LEU A 69 1.89 -8.41 -20.31
C LEU A 69 2.22 -8.37 -18.80
N LEU A 70 1.28 -7.89 -17.98
CA LEU A 70 1.42 -7.69 -16.53
C LEU A 70 0.47 -8.58 -15.72
N ASP A 71 0.04 -9.71 -16.29
CA ASP A 71 -0.83 -10.65 -15.58
C ASP A 71 -0.08 -11.32 -14.40
N PRO A 72 -0.48 -11.04 -13.14
CA PRO A 72 0.19 -11.61 -11.98
C PRO A 72 -0.10 -13.10 -11.80
N ARG A 73 -1.10 -13.67 -12.51
CA ARG A 73 -1.43 -15.10 -12.45
C ARG A 73 -0.45 -15.97 -13.28
N ILE A 74 0.29 -15.37 -14.20
CA ILE A 74 1.32 -16.07 -14.96
C ILE A 74 2.61 -16.02 -14.13
N PRO A 75 3.22 -17.19 -13.80
CA PRO A 75 4.52 -17.23 -13.13
C PRO A 75 5.54 -16.36 -13.86
N ALA A 76 6.40 -15.67 -13.10
CA ALA A 76 7.32 -14.68 -13.65
C ALA A 76 8.18 -15.24 -14.79
N ILE A 77 8.61 -16.50 -14.69
CA ILE A 77 9.41 -17.21 -15.69
C ILE A 77 8.74 -17.35 -17.07
N TYR A 78 7.41 -17.25 -17.13
CA TYR A 78 6.62 -17.36 -18.36
C TYR A 78 6.08 -16.02 -18.87
N ARG A 79 6.48 -14.90 -18.26
CA ARG A 79 6.09 -13.57 -18.73
C ARG A 79 6.89 -13.16 -19.95
N TYR A 80 6.28 -12.36 -20.82
CA TYR A 80 6.87 -11.90 -22.08
C TYR A 80 8.21 -11.16 -21.89
N ASN A 81 8.33 -10.35 -20.83
CA ASN A 81 9.54 -9.58 -20.52
C ASN A 81 10.62 -10.37 -19.75
N PHE A 82 10.43 -11.68 -19.52
CA PHE A 82 11.38 -12.46 -18.74
C PHE A 82 12.63 -12.82 -19.58
N PRO A 83 13.86 -12.58 -19.09
CA PRO A 83 15.07 -12.88 -19.85
C PRO A 83 15.18 -14.38 -20.21
N GLU A 84 15.32 -14.66 -21.51
CA GLU A 84 15.36 -16.04 -22.02
C GLU A 84 16.56 -16.83 -21.49
N GLU A 85 17.73 -16.18 -21.38
CA GLU A 85 18.93 -16.80 -20.79
C GLU A 85 18.72 -17.23 -19.34
N LEU A 86 18.01 -16.41 -18.55
CA LEU A 86 17.73 -16.72 -17.15
C LEU A 86 16.72 -17.87 -17.04
N ARG A 87 15.72 -17.90 -17.92
CA ARG A 87 14.76 -19.01 -18.01
C ARG A 87 15.47 -20.33 -18.30
N ALA A 88 16.39 -20.34 -19.27
CA ALA A 88 17.17 -21.52 -19.60
C ALA A 88 17.99 -22.02 -18.41
N LYS A 89 18.66 -21.11 -17.67
CA LYS A 89 19.43 -21.46 -16.47
C LYS A 89 18.56 -22.06 -15.36
N ILE A 90 17.39 -21.46 -15.10
CA ILE A 90 16.46 -21.95 -14.08
C ILE A 90 15.94 -23.36 -14.43
N LEU A 91 15.56 -23.58 -15.70
CA LEU A 91 15.09 -24.89 -16.16
C LEU A 91 16.20 -25.95 -16.11
N ALA A 92 17.42 -25.60 -16.47
CA ALA A 92 18.58 -26.48 -16.38
C ALA A 92 18.85 -26.89 -14.93
N TYR A 93 18.86 -25.93 -14.01
CA TYR A 93 19.02 -26.17 -12.58
C TYR A 93 17.91 -27.06 -12.01
N ALA A 94 16.65 -26.79 -12.35
CA ALA A 94 15.52 -27.61 -11.93
C ALA A 94 15.65 -29.06 -12.40
N LYS A 95 16.12 -29.26 -13.64
CA LYS A 95 16.39 -30.59 -14.20
C LYS A 95 17.54 -31.31 -13.50
N GLU A 96 18.62 -30.61 -13.20
CA GLU A 96 19.79 -31.16 -12.50
C GLU A 96 19.44 -31.62 -11.07
N HIS A 97 18.57 -30.86 -10.40
CA HIS A 97 18.19 -31.11 -9.01
C HIS A 97 16.85 -31.84 -8.84
N ASN A 98 16.27 -32.38 -9.92
CA ASN A 98 14.97 -33.07 -9.92
C ASN A 98 13.84 -32.28 -9.23
N ILE A 99 13.85 -30.95 -9.38
CA ILE A 99 12.80 -30.07 -8.86
C ILE A 99 11.59 -30.20 -9.79
N LYS A 100 10.45 -30.61 -9.24
CA LYS A 100 9.17 -30.71 -9.97
C LYS A 100 8.55 -29.32 -10.15
N GLU A 101 7.84 -29.13 -11.25
CA GLU A 101 6.95 -27.96 -11.48
C GLU A 101 5.77 -27.93 -10.51
#